data_AF-A0A099T562-F1
#
_entry.id   AF-A0A099T562-F1
#
_cell.length_a   1.000
_cell.length_b   1.000
_cell.length_c   1.000
_cell.angle_alpha   90.00
_cell.angle_beta   90.00
_cell.angle_gamma   90.00
#
_symmetry.space_group_name_H-M   'P 1'
#
loop_
_entity.id
_entity.type
_entity.pdbx_description
1 polymer ?
#
loop_
_entity_poly.entity_id
_entity_poly.type
_entity_poly.pdbx_seq_one_letter_code
_entity_poly.pdbx_strand_id
1 'polypeptide(L)'
;MIRWRTQCVAVAAAAWLATGQGDAQQGEAVQAIGDLVNQGFGAVAALRDDIYDAERRLSELEETLLRSSSRSAPNFAGAPSPLAAQIARHPLVLTTNGYCKDAFQELVVETLPARPAVISTCIEEMRPRARHQAGLECATLHWVVAPNGQLRLEGHVSGAEDYAQLAALYGAQTVATVVERPFPACAALEALELPMTSNARPDLRLLSDETRVAFSESLAFEVKTPDFFAYVYVVYLQADGSVVNLTPKTRLLREQYRPNSILRFGDGLEGRQTYTASAPAGSEAIIVVASRSPIDSLDTLEIGPQGQYALRSDGTPLDQSGFLNLLRRGMEQEHSGRGTREISAEVLHITVVP
;
A
#
# COMPACT_ATOMS: atom_id res chain seq x y z
N MET A 1 -6.55 40.06 -7.17
CA MET A 1 -5.22 40.30 -7.78
C MET A 1 -4.65 41.71 -7.62
N ILE A 2 -5.41 42.75 -7.23
CA ILE A 2 -4.89 44.13 -7.12
C ILE A 2 -4.30 44.47 -5.74
N ARG A 3 -4.66 43.75 -4.67
CA ARG A 3 -4.13 44.00 -3.31
C ARG A 3 -2.73 43.45 -3.01
N TRP A 4 -2.21 42.53 -3.83
CA TRP A 4 -0.89 41.91 -3.60
C TRP A 4 0.29 42.72 -4.15
N ARG A 5 0.06 43.57 -5.15
CA ARG A 5 1.14 44.39 -5.75
C ARG A 5 1.56 45.58 -4.89
N THR A 6 0.69 46.09 -4.02
CA THR A 6 0.98 47.26 -3.18
C THR A 6 1.82 46.93 -1.94
N GLN A 7 1.78 45.69 -1.44
CA GLN A 7 2.58 45.30 -0.26
C GLN A 7 4.04 45.00 -0.60
N CYS A 8 4.33 44.42 -1.77
CA CYS A 8 5.72 44.15 -2.16
C CYS A 8 6.55 45.43 -2.44
N VAL A 9 5.91 46.50 -2.91
CA VAL A 9 6.60 47.77 -3.20
C VAL A 9 6.96 48.54 -1.91
N ALA A 10 6.17 48.40 -0.84
CA ALA A 10 6.46 49.01 0.45
C ALA A 10 7.70 48.40 1.14
N VAL A 11 7.93 47.09 0.96
CA VAL A 11 9.08 46.37 1.55
C VAL A 11 10.40 46.75 0.87
N ALA A 12 10.38 47.02 -0.44
CA ALA A 12 11.58 47.44 -1.17
C ALA A 12 12.00 48.89 -0.86
N ALA A 13 11.05 49.78 -0.55
CA ALA A 13 11.35 51.18 -0.20
C ALA A 13 11.88 51.34 1.24
N ALA A 14 11.44 50.50 2.18
CA ALA A 14 11.91 50.55 3.57
C ALA A 14 13.37 50.06 3.73
N ALA A 15 13.83 49.17 2.85
CA ALA A 15 15.19 48.63 2.90
C ALA A 15 16.29 49.64 2.48
N TRP A 16 15.93 50.73 1.79
CA TRP A 16 16.90 51.74 1.33
C TRP A 16 17.06 52.95 2.26
N LEU A 17 16.16 53.15 3.24
CA LEU A 17 16.20 54.30 4.14
C LEU A 17 16.81 54.00 5.54
N ALA A 18 17.19 52.75 5.81
CA ALA A 18 17.62 52.30 7.14
C ALA A 18 19.16 52.17 7.33
N THR A 19 19.98 52.88 6.54
CA THR A 19 21.45 52.87 6.71
C THR A 19 22.00 53.91 7.69
N GLY A 20 21.16 54.49 8.54
CA GLY A 20 21.67 55.35 9.61
C GLY A 20 20.62 55.74 10.64
N GLN A 21 20.38 54.88 11.64
CA GLN A 21 20.11 55.24 13.04
C GLN A 21 19.65 54.02 13.88
N GLY A 22 20.38 53.71 14.96
CA GLY A 22 19.87 53.15 16.22
C GLY A 22 19.61 51.64 16.32
N ASP A 23 20.42 50.95 17.15
CA ASP A 23 20.29 49.53 17.54
C ASP A 23 18.90 49.13 18.10
N ALA A 24 18.06 50.09 18.51
CA ALA A 24 16.71 49.83 18.98
C ALA A 24 15.70 49.54 17.85
N GLN A 25 15.86 50.12 16.65
CA GLN A 25 14.95 49.89 15.52
C GLN A 25 15.17 48.53 14.84
N GLN A 26 16.37 47.96 14.95
CA GLN A 26 16.69 46.65 14.39
C GLN A 26 15.95 45.51 15.13
N GLY A 27 15.78 45.61 16.45
CA GLY A 27 15.04 44.61 17.23
C GLY A 27 13.56 44.55 16.87
N GLU A 28 12.93 45.72 16.66
CA GLU A 28 11.52 45.84 16.30
C GLU A 28 11.25 45.33 14.86
N ALA A 29 12.17 45.59 13.92
CA ALA A 29 12.09 45.06 12.56
C ALA A 29 12.24 43.52 12.51
N VAL A 30 13.16 42.94 13.30
CA VAL A 30 13.34 41.49 13.38
C VAL A 30 12.11 40.80 14.00
N GLN A 31 11.52 41.41 15.02
CA GLN A 31 10.31 40.89 15.66
C GLN A 31 9.09 40.95 14.71
N ALA A 32 8.92 42.07 13.98
CA ALA A 32 7.86 42.20 12.98
C ALA A 32 7.99 41.17 11.83
N ILE A 33 9.21 40.86 11.40
CA ILE A 33 9.47 39.79 10.41
C ILE A 33 9.11 38.42 10.99
N GLY A 34 9.50 38.15 12.24
CA GLY A 34 9.16 36.89 12.93
C GLY A 34 7.66 36.67 13.04
N ASP A 35 6.89 37.71 13.39
CA ASP A 35 5.43 37.64 13.48
C ASP A 35 4.78 37.38 12.11
N LEU A 36 5.30 38.01 11.04
CA LEU A 36 4.80 37.82 9.68
C LEU A 36 5.08 36.40 9.16
N VAL A 37 6.25 35.85 9.49
CA VAL A 37 6.63 34.48 9.15
C VAL A 37 5.75 33.47 9.90
N ASN A 38 5.49 33.69 11.19
CA ASN A 38 4.59 32.84 11.99
C ASN A 38 3.14 32.88 11.47
N GLN A 39 2.64 34.06 11.07
CA GLN A 39 1.33 34.19 10.43
C GLN A 39 1.29 33.47 9.08
N GLY A 40 2.37 33.54 8.30
CA GLY A 40 2.51 32.80 7.05
C GLY A 40 2.43 31.29 7.25
N PHE A 41 3.16 30.75 8.23
CA PHE A 41 3.09 29.31 8.57
C PHE A 41 1.72 28.90 9.09
N GLY A 42 1.05 29.75 9.89
CA GLY A 42 -0.33 29.50 10.34
C GLY A 42 -1.33 29.43 9.18
N ALA A 43 -1.21 30.32 8.20
CA ALA A 43 -2.07 30.32 7.01
C ALA A 43 -1.83 29.09 6.11
N VAL A 44 -0.57 28.63 5.98
CA VAL A 44 -0.24 27.42 5.23
C VAL A 44 -0.77 26.16 5.92
N ALA A 45 -0.72 26.09 7.26
CA ALA A 45 -1.30 24.99 8.02
C ALA A 45 -2.82 24.92 7.86
N ALA A 46 -3.52 26.06 7.96
CA ALA A 46 -4.96 26.12 7.74
C ALA A 46 -5.36 25.69 6.32
N LEU A 47 -4.62 26.13 5.31
CA LEU A 47 -4.87 25.73 3.92
C LEU A 47 -4.67 24.22 3.72
N ARG A 48 -3.70 23.62 4.43
CA ARG A 48 -3.46 22.18 4.40
C ARG A 48 -4.66 21.41 4.99
N ASP A 49 -5.20 21.88 6.10
CA ASP A 49 -6.34 21.25 6.75
C ASP A 49 -7.62 21.38 5.89
N ASP A 50 -7.83 22.51 5.22
CA ASP A 50 -8.94 22.72 4.28
C ASP A 50 -8.86 21.79 3.05
N ILE A 51 -7.64 21.56 2.52
CA ILE A 51 -7.42 20.61 1.41
C ILE A 51 -7.75 19.18 1.85
N TYR A 52 -7.32 18.78 3.05
CA TYR A 52 -7.64 17.45 3.59
C TYR A 52 -9.14 17.25 3.81
N ASP A 53 -9.88 18.26 4.28
CA ASP A 53 -11.34 18.14 4.46
C ASP A 53 -12.08 18.07 3.11
N ALA A 54 -11.57 18.74 2.07
CA ALA A 54 -12.11 18.67 0.72
C ALA A 54 -11.89 17.29 0.06
N GLU A 55 -10.68 16.72 0.19
CA GLU A 55 -10.35 15.39 -0.32
C GLU A 55 -11.21 14.31 0.35
N ARG A 56 -11.38 14.40 1.67
CA ARG A 56 -12.24 13.48 2.43
C ARG A 56 -13.69 13.50 1.91
N ARG A 57 -14.26 14.67 1.65
CA ARG A 57 -15.63 14.81 1.12
C ARG A 57 -15.76 14.25 -0.30
N LEU A 58 -14.72 14.38 -1.12
CA LEU A 58 -14.66 13.79 -2.46
C LEU A 58 -14.69 12.25 -2.39
N SER A 59 -13.92 11.64 -1.50
CA SER A 59 -13.95 10.19 -1.29
C SER A 59 -15.30 9.69 -0.76
N GLU A 60 -15.94 10.42 0.16
CA GLU A 60 -17.30 10.09 0.64
C GLU A 60 -18.34 10.16 -0.51
N LEU A 61 -18.20 11.12 -1.44
CA LEU A 61 -19.05 11.25 -2.62
C LEU A 61 -18.81 10.14 -3.66
N GLU A 62 -17.56 9.78 -3.91
CA GLU A 62 -17.20 8.67 -4.81
C GLU A 62 -17.72 7.33 -4.30
N GLU A 63 -17.59 7.04 -3.00
CA GLU A 63 -18.21 5.86 -2.40
C GLU A 63 -19.74 5.86 -2.58
N THR A 64 -20.38 7.01 -2.42
CA THR A 64 -21.84 7.14 -2.57
C THR A 64 -22.27 6.91 -4.03
N LEU A 65 -21.48 7.41 -4.99
CA LEU A 65 -21.73 7.22 -6.42
C LEU A 65 -21.47 5.77 -6.86
N LEU A 66 -20.42 5.13 -6.35
CA LEU A 66 -20.11 3.71 -6.61
C LEU A 66 -21.20 2.77 -6.06
N ARG A 67 -21.79 3.09 -4.90
CA ARG A 67 -22.95 2.36 -4.35
C ARG A 67 -24.21 2.48 -5.22
N SER A 68 -24.32 3.54 -6.03
CA SER A 68 -25.46 3.75 -6.91
C SER A 68 -25.35 3.03 -8.26
N SER A 69 -24.13 2.64 -8.68
CA SER A 69 -23.86 2.18 -10.04
C SER A 69 -23.82 0.66 -10.27
N SER A 70 -24.06 -0.20 -9.27
CA SER A 70 -24.10 -1.66 -9.45
C SER A 70 -25.49 -2.25 -9.23
N ARG A 71 -26.34 -2.21 -10.26
CA ARG A 71 -27.53 -3.10 -10.34
C ARG A 71 -27.37 -4.09 -11.49
N SER A 72 -26.68 -5.18 -11.18
CA SER A 72 -27.03 -6.50 -11.69
C SER A 72 -27.05 -7.42 -10.48
N ALA A 73 -28.25 -7.71 -9.97
CA ALA A 73 -28.39 -8.63 -8.85
C ALA A 73 -27.98 -10.05 -9.31
N PRO A 74 -27.17 -10.78 -8.53
CA PRO A 74 -26.85 -12.16 -8.82
C PRO A 74 -28.12 -13.04 -8.83
N ASN A 75 -28.23 -13.93 -9.82
CA ASN A 75 -29.43 -14.74 -10.00
C ASN A 75 -29.31 -16.05 -9.18
N PHE A 76 -29.91 -16.07 -7.99
CA PHE A 76 -29.93 -17.25 -7.09
C PHE A 76 -31.14 -18.17 -7.31
N ALA A 77 -31.84 -18.06 -8.44
CA ALA A 77 -33.03 -18.86 -8.70
C ALA A 77 -32.68 -20.35 -8.89
N GLY A 78 -33.02 -21.18 -7.89
CA GLY A 78 -33.27 -22.61 -8.10
C GLY A 78 -32.29 -23.65 -7.56
N ALA A 79 -31.43 -23.38 -6.57
CA ALA A 79 -30.73 -24.48 -5.89
C ALA A 79 -30.33 -24.16 -4.43
N PRO A 80 -30.76 -24.97 -3.45
CA PRO A 80 -30.01 -25.20 -2.23
C PRO A 80 -28.85 -26.12 -2.61
N SER A 81 -27.78 -25.52 -3.12
CA SER A 81 -26.57 -26.27 -3.46
C SER A 81 -25.70 -26.45 -2.20
N PRO A 82 -24.78 -27.42 -2.19
CA PRO A 82 -23.73 -27.51 -1.15
C PRO A 82 -22.99 -26.16 -0.93
N LEU A 83 -22.97 -25.27 -1.92
CA LEU A 83 -22.44 -23.90 -1.80
C LEU A 83 -23.29 -23.01 -0.87
N ALA A 84 -24.62 -23.10 -0.92
CA ALA A 84 -25.50 -22.35 -0.01
C ALA A 84 -25.28 -22.74 1.45
N ALA A 85 -25.11 -24.05 1.71
CA ALA A 85 -24.75 -24.57 3.02
C ALA A 85 -23.33 -24.15 3.46
N GLN A 86 -22.37 -24.05 2.52
CA GLN A 86 -21.02 -23.52 2.81
C GLN A 86 -21.05 -22.03 3.14
N ILE A 87 -21.82 -21.22 2.42
CA ILE A 87 -22.00 -19.78 2.67
C ILE A 87 -22.58 -19.55 4.06
N ALA A 88 -23.70 -20.18 4.38
CA ALA A 88 -24.41 -19.93 5.65
C ALA A 88 -23.65 -20.42 6.89
N ARG A 89 -22.80 -21.43 6.73
CA ARG A 89 -21.91 -21.94 7.80
C ARG A 89 -20.57 -21.21 7.84
N HIS A 90 -20.33 -20.27 6.93
CA HIS A 90 -19.08 -19.54 6.86
C HIS A 90 -18.91 -18.67 8.13
N PRO A 91 -17.74 -18.67 8.80
CA PRO A 91 -17.53 -17.91 10.04
C PRO A 91 -17.86 -16.42 9.94
N LEU A 92 -17.83 -15.85 8.75
CA LEU A 92 -18.14 -14.44 8.52
C LEU A 92 -19.61 -14.11 8.51
N VAL A 93 -20.46 -15.05 8.11
CA VAL A 93 -21.91 -14.95 8.30
C VAL A 93 -22.27 -14.96 9.79
N LEU A 94 -21.42 -15.56 10.62
CA LEU A 94 -21.59 -15.55 12.08
C LEU A 94 -21.12 -14.23 12.71
N THR A 95 -20.28 -13.44 12.03
CA THR A 95 -19.79 -12.13 12.49
C THR A 95 -20.54 -10.94 11.87
N THR A 96 -21.39 -11.16 10.86
CA THR A 96 -22.28 -10.12 10.33
C THR A 96 -23.36 -9.72 11.33
N ASN A 97 -24.05 -8.60 11.07
CA ASN A 97 -25.24 -8.24 11.83
C ASN A 97 -26.32 -9.34 11.74
N GLY A 98 -27.23 -9.36 12.72
CA GLY A 98 -28.27 -10.40 12.81
C GLY A 98 -29.14 -10.49 11.55
N TYR A 99 -29.39 -9.36 10.89
CA TYR A 99 -30.15 -9.29 9.64
C TYR A 99 -29.49 -10.08 8.51
N CYS A 100 -28.19 -9.91 8.29
CA CYS A 100 -27.47 -10.63 7.25
C CYS A 100 -27.24 -12.10 7.59
N LYS A 101 -27.03 -12.41 8.87
CA LYS A 101 -26.97 -13.80 9.34
C LYS A 101 -28.25 -14.56 8.99
N ASP A 102 -29.41 -13.98 9.26
CA ASP A 102 -30.70 -14.58 8.96
C ASP A 102 -30.90 -14.73 7.45
N ALA A 103 -30.55 -13.70 6.65
CA ALA A 103 -30.63 -13.75 5.20
C ALA A 103 -29.76 -14.83 4.54
N PHE A 104 -28.56 -15.10 5.09
CA PHE A 104 -27.71 -16.20 4.62
C PHE A 104 -28.21 -17.56 5.10
N GLN A 105 -28.82 -17.66 6.28
CA GLN A 105 -29.45 -18.90 6.75
C GLN A 105 -30.65 -19.30 5.89
N GLU A 106 -31.38 -18.34 5.33
CA GLU A 106 -32.46 -18.58 4.38
C GLU A 106 -32.00 -19.30 3.10
N LEU A 107 -30.73 -19.15 2.68
CA LEU A 107 -30.16 -19.87 1.54
C LEU A 107 -30.09 -21.40 1.75
N VAL A 108 -30.02 -21.85 3.00
CA VAL A 108 -29.92 -23.28 3.36
C VAL A 108 -31.31 -23.92 3.45
N VAL A 109 -32.35 -23.11 3.64
CA VAL A 109 -33.71 -23.60 3.83
C VAL A 109 -34.38 -23.74 2.47
N GLU A 110 -34.49 -24.99 2.00
CA GLU A 110 -35.09 -25.38 0.72
C GLU A 110 -36.45 -24.76 0.40
N THR A 111 -37.21 -24.39 1.42
CA THR A 111 -38.58 -23.90 1.32
C THR A 111 -38.70 -22.37 1.33
N LEU A 112 -37.63 -21.64 1.59
CA LEU A 112 -37.66 -20.18 1.63
C LEU A 112 -37.16 -19.59 0.31
N PRO A 113 -37.88 -18.62 -0.28
CA PRO A 113 -37.41 -17.94 -1.47
C PRO A 113 -36.17 -17.10 -1.10
N ALA A 114 -35.00 -17.48 -1.64
CA ALA A 114 -33.80 -16.66 -1.54
C ALA A 114 -34.12 -15.25 -2.04
N ARG A 115 -33.77 -14.22 -1.26
CA ARG A 115 -34.00 -12.80 -1.58
C ARG A 115 -32.72 -12.21 -2.18
N PRO A 116 -32.54 -12.20 -3.52
CA PRO A 116 -31.23 -11.96 -4.13
C PRO A 116 -30.67 -10.57 -3.83
N ALA A 117 -31.56 -9.57 -3.75
CA ALA A 117 -31.21 -8.20 -3.43
C ALA A 117 -30.77 -8.01 -1.96
N VAL A 118 -31.28 -8.83 -1.04
CA VAL A 118 -30.88 -8.81 0.38
C VAL A 118 -29.52 -9.48 0.53
N ILE A 119 -29.35 -10.64 -0.10
CA ILE A 119 -28.08 -11.38 -0.11
C ILE A 119 -26.98 -10.52 -0.73
N SER A 120 -27.23 -9.85 -1.87
CA SER A 120 -26.25 -8.95 -2.48
C SER A 120 -25.89 -7.77 -1.57
N THR A 121 -26.87 -7.18 -0.89
CA THR A 121 -26.61 -6.09 0.07
C THR A 121 -25.78 -6.57 1.27
N CYS A 122 -26.08 -7.75 1.79
CA CYS A 122 -25.32 -8.35 2.88
C CYS A 122 -23.91 -8.80 2.48
N ILE A 123 -23.72 -9.21 1.23
CA ILE A 123 -22.41 -9.44 0.63
C ILE A 123 -21.60 -8.13 0.58
N GLU A 124 -22.24 -7.02 0.21
CA GLU A 124 -21.61 -5.70 0.17
C GLU A 124 -21.29 -5.16 1.58
N GLU A 125 -22.13 -5.43 2.59
CA GLU A 125 -21.83 -5.12 4.00
C GLU A 125 -20.68 -5.96 4.57
N MET A 126 -20.38 -7.13 3.96
CA MET A 126 -19.19 -7.93 4.29
C MET A 126 -17.89 -7.38 3.66
N ARG A 127 -17.86 -6.17 3.09
CA ARG A 127 -16.61 -5.44 2.83
C ARG A 127 -16.03 -5.01 4.19
N PRO A 128 -15.15 -5.82 4.79
CA PRO A 128 -13.91 -6.23 4.17
C PRO A 128 -13.83 -7.72 3.87
N ARG A 129 -13.27 -8.00 2.68
CA ARG A 129 -12.82 -9.30 2.19
C ARG A 129 -12.59 -10.31 3.31
N ALA A 130 -13.53 -11.21 3.38
CA ALA A 130 -13.53 -12.45 4.09
C ALA A 130 -12.21 -13.25 4.02
N ARG A 131 -11.24 -13.05 4.93
CA ARG A 131 -10.01 -13.85 4.91
C ARG A 131 -10.36 -15.33 5.09
N HIS A 132 -9.99 -16.14 4.10
CA HIS A 132 -10.09 -17.59 4.16
C HIS A 132 -8.95 -18.11 5.03
N GLN A 133 -9.32 -18.74 6.15
CA GLN A 133 -8.36 -19.41 7.03
C GLN A 133 -8.04 -20.78 6.43
N ALA A 134 -7.12 -20.81 5.47
CA ALA A 134 -6.49 -22.04 5.04
C ALA A 134 -5.31 -22.31 5.99
N GLY A 135 -5.10 -23.56 6.39
CA GLY A 135 -3.88 -23.97 7.10
C GLY A 135 -2.64 -24.01 6.20
N LEU A 136 -2.55 -23.09 5.23
CA LEU A 136 -1.50 -22.99 4.23
C LEU A 136 -0.47 -21.97 4.70
N GLU A 137 0.80 -22.27 4.47
CA GLU A 137 1.88 -21.34 4.75
C GLU A 137 2.02 -20.34 3.59
N CYS A 138 2.30 -19.07 3.89
CA CYS A 138 2.56 -18.05 2.87
C CYS A 138 1.40 -17.90 1.86
N ALA A 139 0.18 -17.76 2.38
CA ALA A 139 -1.05 -17.68 1.62
C ALA A 139 -2.00 -16.64 2.24
N THR A 140 -2.40 -15.67 1.41
CA THR A 140 -3.49 -14.74 1.73
C THR A 140 -4.61 -14.95 0.73
N LEU A 141 -5.73 -15.45 1.23
CA LEU A 141 -6.90 -15.80 0.43
C LEU A 141 -8.11 -15.09 0.99
N HIS A 142 -8.97 -14.59 0.11
CA HIS A 142 -10.21 -13.95 0.48
C HIS A 142 -11.37 -14.46 -0.35
N TRP A 143 -12.53 -14.63 0.30
CA TRP A 143 -13.76 -14.82 -0.43
C TRP A 143 -14.26 -13.51 -1.01
N VAL A 144 -14.63 -13.56 -2.28
CA VAL A 144 -15.28 -12.48 -3.00
C VAL A 144 -16.50 -13.01 -3.74
N VAL A 145 -17.43 -12.13 -4.04
CA VAL A 145 -18.58 -12.45 -4.90
C VAL A 145 -18.33 -11.81 -6.25
N ALA A 146 -18.22 -12.65 -7.27
CA ALA A 146 -18.02 -12.19 -8.64
C ALA A 146 -19.27 -11.47 -9.18
N PRO A 147 -19.16 -10.66 -10.25
CA PRO A 147 -20.30 -9.93 -10.83
C PRO A 147 -21.48 -10.83 -11.27
N ASN A 148 -21.21 -12.11 -11.55
CA ASN A 148 -22.24 -13.10 -11.89
C ASN A 148 -22.92 -13.74 -10.67
N GLY A 149 -22.52 -13.37 -9.45
CA GLY A 149 -23.04 -13.90 -8.19
C GLY A 149 -22.35 -15.12 -7.63
N GLN A 150 -21.35 -15.65 -8.32
CA GLN A 150 -20.62 -16.82 -7.84
C GLN A 150 -19.59 -16.40 -6.80
N LEU A 151 -19.43 -17.22 -5.77
CA LEU A 151 -18.28 -17.08 -4.87
C LEU A 151 -17.00 -17.46 -5.58
N ARG A 152 -15.96 -16.68 -5.33
CA ARG A 152 -14.59 -16.96 -5.77
C ARG A 152 -13.62 -16.73 -4.62
N LEU A 153 -12.49 -17.42 -4.69
CA LEU A 153 -11.31 -17.13 -3.93
C LEU A 153 -10.39 -16.23 -4.76
N GLU A 154 -9.98 -15.13 -4.16
CA GLU A 154 -8.97 -14.22 -4.67
C GLU A 154 -7.78 -14.18 -3.71
N GLY A 155 -6.60 -13.88 -4.26
CA GLY A 155 -5.37 -13.75 -3.48
C GLY A 155 -4.28 -14.67 -4.01
N HIS A 156 -3.43 -15.18 -3.12
CA HIS A 156 -2.27 -15.96 -3.51
C HIS A 156 -2.03 -17.18 -2.62
N VAL A 157 -1.27 -18.13 -3.18
CA VAL A 157 -0.70 -19.29 -2.48
C VAL A 157 0.78 -19.41 -2.79
N SER A 158 1.50 -20.17 -1.97
CA SER A 158 2.95 -20.33 -2.09
C SER A 158 3.37 -21.10 -3.35
N GLY A 159 2.55 -22.04 -3.83
CA GLY A 159 2.86 -22.81 -5.03
C GLY A 159 1.73 -23.70 -5.55
N ALA A 160 2.07 -24.47 -6.59
CA ALA A 160 1.11 -25.29 -7.34
C ALA A 160 0.42 -26.38 -6.51
N GLU A 161 1.09 -26.93 -5.49
CA GLU A 161 0.49 -27.96 -4.61
C GLU A 161 -0.68 -27.39 -3.80
N ASP A 162 -0.48 -26.24 -3.15
CA ASP A 162 -1.51 -25.51 -2.41
C ASP A 162 -2.67 -25.13 -3.34
N TYR A 163 -2.37 -24.64 -4.54
CA TYR A 163 -3.39 -24.33 -5.55
C TYR A 163 -4.20 -25.57 -5.92
N ALA A 164 -3.55 -26.70 -6.17
CA ALA A 164 -4.21 -27.96 -6.52
C ALA A 164 -5.10 -28.46 -5.36
N GLN A 165 -4.65 -28.32 -4.12
CA GLN A 165 -5.44 -28.66 -2.94
C GLN A 165 -6.72 -27.80 -2.86
N LEU A 166 -6.61 -26.48 -3.05
CA LEU A 166 -7.77 -25.59 -3.08
C LEU A 166 -8.71 -25.90 -4.25
N ALA A 167 -8.16 -26.18 -5.43
CA ALA A 167 -8.94 -26.54 -6.62
C ALA A 167 -9.72 -27.85 -6.40
N ALA A 168 -9.14 -28.83 -5.71
CA ALA A 168 -9.81 -30.08 -5.37
C ALA A 168 -10.93 -29.88 -4.33
N LEU A 169 -10.75 -28.96 -3.37
CA LEU A 169 -11.73 -28.68 -2.31
C LEU A 169 -12.91 -27.83 -2.80
N TYR A 170 -12.64 -26.79 -3.58
CA TYR A 170 -13.61 -25.75 -3.95
C TYR A 170 -14.01 -25.75 -5.42
N GLY A 171 -13.31 -26.51 -6.26
CA GLY A 171 -13.48 -26.53 -7.71
C GLY A 171 -12.69 -25.44 -8.43
N ALA A 172 -12.27 -25.74 -9.67
CA ALA A 172 -11.38 -24.87 -10.45
C ALA A 172 -11.95 -23.47 -10.71
N GLN A 173 -13.27 -23.33 -10.89
CA GLN A 173 -13.90 -22.02 -11.15
C GLN A 173 -13.82 -21.10 -9.93
N THR A 174 -13.95 -21.66 -8.73
CA THR A 174 -13.88 -20.92 -7.47
C THR A 174 -12.49 -20.34 -7.26
N VAL A 175 -11.44 -21.10 -7.58
CA VAL A 175 -10.04 -20.70 -7.33
C VAL A 175 -9.36 -20.06 -8.54
N ALA A 176 -10.05 -19.86 -9.65
CA ALA A 176 -9.45 -19.41 -10.92
C ALA A 176 -8.78 -18.02 -10.86
N THR A 177 -8.99 -17.25 -9.79
CA THR A 177 -8.37 -15.94 -9.53
C THR A 177 -7.24 -16.00 -8.49
N VAL A 178 -6.98 -17.17 -7.90
CA VAL A 178 -5.85 -17.39 -7.01
C VAL A 178 -4.59 -17.51 -7.86
N VAL A 179 -3.56 -16.76 -7.48
CA VAL A 179 -2.27 -16.76 -8.19
C VAL A 179 -1.17 -17.40 -7.36
N GLU A 180 -0.25 -18.08 -8.01
CA GLU A 180 0.96 -18.59 -7.35
C GLU A 180 1.93 -17.43 -7.10
N ARG A 181 2.41 -17.33 -5.87
CA ARG A 181 3.42 -16.38 -5.40
C ARG A 181 4.38 -17.11 -4.47
N PRO A 182 5.47 -17.69 -4.98
CA PRO A 182 6.45 -18.34 -4.11
C PRO A 182 7.12 -17.35 -3.17
N PHE A 183 7.71 -17.86 -2.09
CA PHE A 183 8.62 -17.08 -1.27
C PHE A 183 9.74 -16.48 -2.15
N PRO A 184 10.13 -15.21 -1.95
CA PRO A 184 9.74 -14.30 -0.86
C PRO A 184 8.47 -13.47 -1.11
N ALA A 185 7.89 -13.52 -2.31
CA ALA A 185 6.80 -12.63 -2.71
C ALA A 185 5.53 -12.82 -1.87
N CYS A 186 5.10 -14.06 -1.57
CA CYS A 186 3.93 -14.29 -0.72
C CYS A 186 4.11 -13.71 0.69
N ALA A 187 5.28 -13.86 1.29
CA ALA A 187 5.52 -13.39 2.65
C ALA A 187 5.58 -11.86 2.70
N ALA A 188 6.04 -11.21 1.61
CA ALA A 188 5.92 -9.76 1.44
C ALA A 188 4.46 -9.31 1.35
N LEU A 189 3.64 -10.00 0.55
CA LEU A 189 2.20 -9.72 0.43
C LEU A 189 1.46 -9.89 1.76
N GLU A 190 1.78 -10.94 2.53
CA GLU A 190 1.26 -11.15 3.89
C GLU A 190 1.68 -10.03 4.86
N ALA A 191 2.97 -9.67 4.85
CA ALA A 191 3.49 -8.62 5.73
C ALA A 191 2.88 -7.23 5.42
N LEU A 192 2.41 -7.02 4.20
CA LEU A 192 1.90 -5.75 3.69
C LEU A 192 0.39 -5.79 3.38
N GLU A 193 -0.33 -6.81 3.85
CA GLU A 193 -1.75 -7.03 3.54
C GLU A 193 -2.58 -5.74 3.74
N LEU A 194 -2.42 -5.07 4.90
CA LEU A 194 -3.12 -3.82 5.21
C LEU A 194 -2.64 -2.62 4.36
N PRO A 195 -1.34 -2.26 4.30
CA PRO A 195 -0.85 -1.19 3.41
C PRO A 195 -1.27 -1.33 1.93
N MET A 196 -1.43 -2.56 1.44
CA MET A 196 -1.84 -2.83 0.07
C MET A 196 -3.34 -2.59 -0.19
N THR A 197 -4.14 -2.31 0.84
CA THR A 197 -5.56 -1.91 0.71
C THR A 197 -5.75 -0.41 0.53
N SER A 198 -4.69 0.40 0.69
CA SER A 198 -4.77 1.84 0.47
C SER A 198 -5.18 2.17 -0.97
N ASN A 199 -5.94 3.25 -1.16
CA ASN A 199 -6.25 3.78 -2.49
C ASN A 199 -5.08 4.59 -3.08
N ALA A 200 -4.24 5.16 -2.22
CA ALA A 200 -3.08 5.96 -2.58
C ALA A 200 -1.80 5.10 -2.60
N ARG A 201 -1.77 4.05 -3.42
CA ARG A 201 -0.60 3.16 -3.52
C ARG A 201 0.48 3.74 -4.44
N PRO A 202 1.76 3.46 -4.15
CA PRO A 202 2.79 3.60 -5.18
C PRO A 202 2.49 2.64 -6.33
N ASP A 203 2.90 3.02 -7.54
CA ASP A 203 2.84 2.16 -8.71
C ASP A 203 4.26 1.67 -9.05
N LEU A 204 4.40 0.37 -9.29
CA LEU A 204 5.68 -0.31 -9.43
C LEU A 204 5.62 -1.24 -10.64
N ARG A 205 6.54 -1.04 -11.59
CA ARG A 205 6.60 -1.87 -12.81
C ARG A 205 8.03 -1.98 -13.33
N LEU A 206 8.33 -3.13 -13.94
CA LEU A 206 9.54 -3.31 -14.75
C LEU A 206 9.41 -2.49 -16.03
N LEU A 207 10.52 -1.94 -16.53
CA LEU A 207 10.52 -1.21 -17.79
C LEU A 207 10.34 -2.14 -19.01
N SER A 208 10.61 -3.43 -18.85
CA SER A 208 10.32 -4.47 -19.85
C SER A 208 8.85 -4.91 -19.86
N ASP A 209 8.08 -4.58 -18.82
CA ASP A 209 6.73 -5.12 -18.53
C ASP A 209 6.67 -6.67 -18.40
N GLU A 210 7.81 -7.36 -18.38
CA GLU A 210 7.93 -8.82 -18.27
C GLU A 210 8.37 -9.21 -16.85
N THR A 211 7.55 -9.98 -16.13
CA THR A 211 7.89 -10.46 -14.78
C THR A 211 8.69 -11.76 -14.77
N ARG A 212 8.90 -12.38 -15.93
CA ARG A 212 9.78 -13.55 -16.10
C ARG A 212 11.01 -13.08 -16.87
N VAL A 213 12.15 -13.02 -16.19
CA VAL A 213 13.35 -12.33 -16.70
C VAL A 213 14.49 -13.34 -16.83
N ALA A 214 15.07 -13.45 -18.02
CA ALA A 214 16.19 -14.36 -18.26
C ALA A 214 17.51 -13.78 -17.74
N PHE A 215 18.51 -14.62 -17.50
CA PHE A 215 19.84 -14.14 -17.11
C PHE A 215 20.38 -13.11 -18.11
N SER A 216 21.12 -12.13 -17.59
CA SER A 216 21.66 -10.95 -18.28
C SER A 216 20.64 -9.96 -18.83
N GLU A 217 19.34 -10.27 -18.77
CA GLU A 217 18.30 -9.30 -19.13
C GLU A 217 18.17 -8.21 -18.06
N SER A 218 17.65 -7.06 -18.46
CA SER A 218 17.53 -5.90 -17.59
C SER A 218 16.45 -6.10 -16.53
N LEU A 219 16.80 -5.74 -15.29
CA LEU A 219 15.88 -5.58 -14.17
C LEU A 219 15.60 -4.10 -13.91
N ALA A 220 15.67 -3.25 -14.93
CA ALA A 220 15.33 -1.84 -14.77
C ALA A 220 13.84 -1.71 -14.48
N PHE A 221 13.50 -0.92 -13.46
CA PHE A 221 12.13 -0.69 -13.05
C PHE A 221 11.92 0.77 -12.65
N GLU A 222 10.65 1.17 -12.59
CA GLU A 222 10.27 2.46 -12.07
C GLU A 222 9.23 2.34 -10.96
N VAL A 223 9.30 3.31 -10.05
CA VAL A 223 8.35 3.50 -8.95
C VAL A 223 7.74 4.87 -9.12
N LYS A 224 6.43 4.94 -9.29
CA LYS A 224 5.69 6.19 -9.17
C LYS A 224 5.22 6.33 -7.72
N THR A 225 5.59 7.42 -7.07
CA THR A 225 5.18 7.71 -5.69
C THR A 225 3.67 7.98 -5.61
N PRO A 226 3.04 7.77 -4.44
CA PRO A 226 1.61 8.03 -4.28
C PRO A 226 1.28 9.52 -4.44
N ASP A 227 0.02 9.89 -4.30
CA ASP A 227 -0.48 11.26 -4.45
C ASP A 227 -0.20 12.18 -3.23
N PHE A 228 0.56 11.71 -2.24
CA PHE A 228 1.00 12.49 -1.09
C PHE A 228 2.54 12.53 -0.96
N PHE A 229 3.04 13.47 -0.16
CA PHE A 229 4.47 13.54 0.17
C PHE A 229 4.87 12.35 1.03
N ALA A 230 5.76 11.50 0.52
CA ALA A 230 6.03 10.20 1.11
C ALA A 230 7.52 9.98 1.40
N TYR A 231 7.80 9.38 2.54
CA TYR A 231 9.03 8.62 2.76
C TYR A 231 8.89 7.29 2.04
N VAL A 232 9.77 7.04 1.07
CA VAL A 232 9.72 5.85 0.22
C VAL A 232 10.87 4.91 0.60
N TYR A 233 10.53 3.64 0.74
CA TYR A 233 11.42 2.51 0.99
C TYR A 233 11.28 1.53 -0.16
N VAL A 234 12.34 1.35 -0.94
CA VAL A 234 12.40 0.37 -2.03
C VAL A 234 13.39 -0.72 -1.64
N VAL A 235 12.90 -1.95 -1.61
CA VAL A 235 13.66 -3.12 -1.15
C VAL A 235 13.55 -4.23 -2.18
N TYR A 236 14.66 -4.89 -2.47
CA TYR A 236 14.71 -6.01 -3.39
C TYR A 236 15.14 -7.28 -2.67
N LEU A 237 14.32 -8.32 -2.77
CA LEU A 237 14.52 -9.64 -2.20
C LEU A 237 14.91 -10.59 -3.33
N GLN A 238 16.16 -11.03 -3.34
CA GLN A 238 16.76 -11.80 -4.44
C GLN A 238 16.66 -13.32 -4.23
N ALA A 239 16.79 -14.11 -5.29
CA ALA A 239 16.66 -15.56 -5.21
C ALA A 239 17.74 -16.23 -4.35
N ASP A 240 18.88 -15.57 -4.11
CA ASP A 240 19.95 -16.03 -3.22
C ASP A 240 19.68 -15.80 -1.72
N GLY A 241 18.52 -15.22 -1.38
CA GLY A 241 18.14 -14.93 0.00
C GLY A 241 18.64 -13.57 0.52
N SER A 242 19.31 -12.77 -0.30
CA SER A 242 19.76 -11.43 0.06
C SER A 242 18.61 -10.40 0.06
N VAL A 243 18.84 -9.33 0.80
CA VAL A 243 17.94 -8.18 0.95
C VAL A 243 18.73 -6.93 0.60
N VAL A 244 18.31 -6.22 -0.45
CA VAL A 244 19.00 -5.03 -0.95
C VAL A 244 18.13 -3.80 -0.73
N ASN A 245 18.68 -2.79 -0.04
CA ASN A 245 18.06 -1.48 0.07
C ASN A 245 18.41 -0.65 -1.17
N LEU A 246 17.40 -0.30 -1.98
CA LEU A 246 17.57 0.48 -3.20
C LEU A 246 17.37 1.98 -3.00
N THR A 247 16.88 2.38 -1.82
CA THR A 247 16.75 3.78 -1.42
C THR A 247 17.40 4.00 -0.06
N PRO A 248 18.73 3.86 0.08
CA PRO A 248 19.41 4.14 1.33
C PRO A 248 19.28 5.62 1.73
N LYS A 249 19.27 5.90 3.03
CA LYS A 249 19.36 7.28 3.53
C LYS A 249 20.70 7.89 3.15
N THR A 250 20.67 9.05 2.52
CA THR A 250 21.88 9.80 2.12
C THR A 250 22.37 10.78 3.20
N ARG A 251 21.53 11.07 4.21
CA ARG A 251 21.83 11.94 5.36
C ARG A 251 21.27 11.34 6.65
N LEU A 252 21.42 12.07 7.76
CA LEU A 252 20.89 11.66 9.08
C LEU A 252 19.39 11.33 9.04
N LEU A 253 18.62 12.07 8.22
CA LEU A 253 17.20 11.86 8.01
C LEU A 253 16.94 11.45 6.55
N ARG A 254 15.97 10.54 6.36
CA ARG A 254 15.43 10.20 5.03
C ARG A 254 14.74 11.43 4.43
N GLU A 255 14.92 11.63 3.12
CA GLU A 255 14.21 12.68 2.40
C GLU A 255 12.80 12.20 1.99
N GLN A 256 11.86 13.14 1.90
CA GLN A 256 10.54 12.87 1.34
C GLN A 256 10.54 13.10 -0.17
N TYR A 257 9.80 12.27 -0.88
CA TYR A 257 9.52 12.43 -2.29
C TYR A 257 8.22 13.20 -2.51
N ARG A 258 8.15 13.91 -3.64
CA ARG A 258 6.94 14.64 -4.04
C ARG A 258 5.84 13.65 -4.48
N PRO A 259 4.56 14.04 -4.40
CA PRO A 259 3.48 13.30 -5.02
C PRO A 259 3.73 12.97 -6.50
N ASN A 260 3.34 11.78 -6.95
CA ASN A 260 3.38 11.36 -8.36
C ASN A 260 4.75 11.49 -9.05
N SER A 261 5.84 11.52 -8.29
CA SER A 261 7.20 11.55 -8.82
C SER A 261 7.61 10.15 -9.30
N ILE A 262 8.40 10.09 -10.38
CA ILE A 262 8.91 8.83 -10.94
C ILE A 262 10.34 8.63 -10.49
N LEU A 263 10.61 7.51 -9.82
CA LEU A 263 11.92 7.05 -9.42
C LEU A 263 12.34 5.90 -10.34
N ARG A 264 13.52 5.98 -10.94
CA ARG A 264 14.05 4.97 -11.86
C ARG A 264 15.24 4.26 -11.26
N PHE A 265 15.27 2.95 -11.47
CA PHE A 265 16.29 2.06 -10.91
C PHE A 265 16.79 1.12 -12.00
N GLY A 266 18.10 0.85 -12.00
CA GLY A 266 18.68 -0.21 -12.83
C GLY A 266 18.83 0.09 -14.33
N ASP A 267 18.49 1.29 -14.80
CA ASP A 267 18.50 1.64 -16.23
C ASP A 267 19.88 2.06 -16.78
N GLY A 268 20.87 2.27 -15.91
CA GLY A 268 22.20 2.74 -16.32
C GLY A 268 22.25 4.20 -16.83
N LEU A 269 21.13 4.94 -16.74
CA LEU A 269 21.03 6.30 -17.26
C LEU A 269 21.31 7.32 -16.15
N GLU A 270 21.77 8.52 -16.53
CA GLU A 270 22.03 9.62 -15.60
C GLU A 270 22.98 9.23 -14.43
N GLY A 271 23.92 8.32 -14.70
CA GLY A 271 24.87 7.82 -13.70
C GLY A 271 24.30 6.79 -12.72
N ARG A 272 23.05 6.31 -12.92
CA ARG A 272 22.47 5.22 -12.15
C ARG A 272 23.15 3.88 -12.47
N GLN A 273 23.03 2.93 -11.55
CA GLN A 273 23.50 1.57 -11.74
C GLN A 273 22.64 0.84 -12.78
N THR A 274 23.24 -0.12 -13.49
CA THR A 274 22.52 -1.08 -14.33
C THR A 274 22.20 -2.32 -13.52
N TYR A 275 20.94 -2.75 -13.53
CA TYR A 275 20.51 -3.99 -12.89
C TYR A 275 20.21 -5.04 -13.96
N THR A 276 20.78 -6.23 -13.79
CA THR A 276 20.60 -7.36 -14.68
C THR A 276 20.31 -8.60 -13.86
N ALA A 277 19.40 -9.44 -14.35
CA ALA A 277 19.12 -10.72 -13.73
C ALA A 277 20.34 -11.64 -13.81
N SER A 278 20.62 -12.37 -12.74
CA SER A 278 21.75 -13.28 -12.65
C SER A 278 21.37 -14.52 -11.85
N ALA A 279 22.23 -15.53 -11.87
CA ALA A 279 22.07 -16.69 -11.00
C ALA A 279 22.08 -16.30 -9.51
N PRO A 280 21.38 -17.05 -8.64
CA PRO A 280 20.58 -18.22 -8.95
C PRO A 280 19.21 -17.87 -9.59
N ALA A 281 18.68 -18.78 -10.41
CA ALA A 281 17.31 -18.67 -10.88
C ALA A 281 16.33 -18.91 -9.72
N GLY A 282 15.22 -18.19 -9.69
CA GLY A 282 14.25 -18.30 -8.60
C GLY A 282 13.20 -17.20 -8.57
N SER A 283 12.37 -17.26 -7.53
CA SER A 283 11.37 -16.24 -7.21
C SER A 283 12.03 -15.09 -6.46
N GLU A 284 11.68 -13.87 -6.83
CA GLU A 284 12.20 -12.64 -6.28
C GLU A 284 11.06 -11.64 -6.08
N ALA A 285 11.31 -10.60 -5.28
CA ALA A 285 10.31 -9.57 -5.04
C ALA A 285 10.92 -8.18 -4.88
N ILE A 286 10.30 -7.17 -5.51
CA ILE A 286 10.55 -5.76 -5.20
C ILE A 286 9.39 -5.27 -4.35
N ILE A 287 9.72 -4.68 -3.21
CA ILE A 287 8.78 -4.10 -2.27
C ILE A 287 8.94 -2.59 -2.29
N VAL A 288 7.83 -1.88 -2.41
CA VAL A 288 7.77 -0.43 -2.21
C VAL A 288 6.84 -0.15 -1.05
N VAL A 289 7.36 0.54 -0.03
CA VAL A 289 6.55 1.10 1.05
C VAL A 289 6.64 2.61 1.00
N ALA A 290 5.48 3.27 1.01
CA ALA A 290 5.36 4.71 1.09
C ALA A 290 4.62 5.09 2.37
N SER A 291 5.16 6.05 3.13
CA SER A 291 4.52 6.53 4.36
C SER A 291 4.65 8.03 4.56
N ARG A 292 3.66 8.63 5.23
CA ARG A 292 3.68 10.06 5.60
C ARG A 292 4.69 10.40 6.69
N SER A 293 5.17 9.43 7.46
CA SER A 293 6.26 9.64 8.43
C SER A 293 7.28 8.50 8.39
N PRO A 294 8.54 8.73 8.81
CA PRO A 294 9.59 7.72 8.74
C PRO A 294 9.25 6.46 9.53
N ILE A 295 9.53 5.29 8.97
CA ILE A 295 9.33 4.01 9.62
C ILE A 295 10.58 3.68 10.43
N ASP A 296 10.59 4.12 11.70
CA ASP A 296 11.74 3.98 12.62
C ASP A 296 12.33 2.57 12.61
N SER A 297 11.49 1.54 12.63
CA SER A 297 11.96 0.15 12.59
C SER A 297 12.76 -0.20 11.32
N LEU A 298 12.45 0.39 10.16
CA LEU A 298 13.21 0.21 8.92
C LEU A 298 14.43 1.12 8.89
N ASP A 299 14.26 2.36 9.32
CA ASP A 299 15.31 3.37 9.39
C ASP A 299 16.47 2.96 10.32
N THR A 300 16.18 2.22 11.40
CA THR A 300 17.19 1.69 12.33
C THR A 300 17.96 0.49 11.79
N LEU A 301 17.46 -0.19 10.75
CA LEU A 301 18.15 -1.32 10.11
C LEU A 301 19.22 -0.87 9.12
N GLU A 302 19.23 0.40 8.73
CA GLU A 302 20.26 0.91 7.82
C GLU A 302 21.56 1.17 8.57
N ILE A 303 22.61 0.40 8.25
CA ILE A 303 23.96 0.62 8.81
C ILE A 303 24.93 1.08 7.74
N GLY A 304 25.87 1.91 8.19
CA GLY A 304 27.12 2.15 7.47
C GLY A 304 26.94 3.11 6.30
N PRO A 305 28.03 3.42 5.59
CA PRO A 305 28.03 4.45 4.56
C PRO A 305 27.21 4.09 3.33
N GLN A 306 26.88 2.81 3.13
CA GLN A 306 26.12 2.31 1.98
C GLN A 306 24.60 2.18 2.26
N GLY A 307 24.17 2.40 3.51
CA GLY A 307 22.75 2.37 3.92
C GLY A 307 22.03 1.05 3.62
N GLN A 308 22.76 -0.06 3.51
CA GLN A 308 22.16 -1.39 3.33
C GLN A 308 21.54 -1.87 4.64
N TYR A 309 20.48 -2.67 4.54
CA TYR A 309 19.86 -3.24 5.72
C TYR A 309 20.77 -4.28 6.35
N ALA A 310 21.15 -4.04 7.59
CA ALA A 310 21.90 -4.97 8.40
C ALA A 310 21.46 -4.78 9.86
N LEU A 311 21.23 -5.88 10.59
CA LEU A 311 21.54 -6.07 12.02
C LEU A 311 20.70 -7.21 12.61
N ARG A 312 21.42 -8.20 13.15
CA ARG A 312 21.47 -8.37 14.61
C ARG A 312 22.71 -7.64 15.13
N SER A 313 22.75 -7.30 16.42
CA SER A 313 23.89 -6.65 17.13
C SER A 313 25.25 -7.37 17.02
N ASP A 314 25.30 -8.55 16.41
CA ASP A 314 26.46 -9.40 16.16
C ASP A 314 27.08 -9.20 14.75
N GLY A 315 26.48 -8.35 13.90
CA GLY A 315 26.99 -8.05 12.55
C GLY A 315 26.56 -9.03 11.46
N THR A 316 25.64 -9.97 11.72
CA THR A 316 25.14 -10.86 10.65
C THR A 316 24.22 -10.11 9.67
N PRO A 317 24.35 -10.33 8.34
CA PRO A 317 23.41 -9.81 7.35
C PRO A 317 21.97 -10.23 7.63
N LEU A 318 21.02 -9.34 7.34
CA LEU A 318 19.60 -9.61 7.50
C LEU A 318 19.14 -10.51 6.36
N ASP A 319 18.67 -11.72 6.67
CA ASP A 319 18.02 -12.60 5.70
C ASP A 319 16.58 -12.13 5.39
N GLN A 320 15.99 -12.67 4.33
CA GLN A 320 14.64 -12.28 3.89
C GLN A 320 13.58 -12.52 4.96
N SER A 321 13.62 -13.67 5.63
CA SER A 321 12.66 -14.00 6.69
C SER A 321 12.76 -13.03 7.86
N GLY A 322 13.97 -12.66 8.28
CA GLY A 322 14.21 -11.66 9.31
C GLY A 322 13.70 -10.29 8.89
N PHE A 323 14.00 -9.85 7.66
CA PHE A 323 13.52 -8.59 7.11
C PHE A 323 11.99 -8.52 7.06
N LEU A 324 11.33 -9.54 6.52
CA LEU A 324 9.87 -9.59 6.38
C LEU A 324 9.16 -9.58 7.74
N ASN A 325 9.72 -10.25 8.75
CA ASN A 325 9.21 -10.17 10.11
C ASN A 325 9.36 -8.78 10.74
N LEU A 326 10.45 -8.07 10.45
CA LEU A 326 10.64 -6.69 10.88
C LEU A 326 9.72 -5.73 10.14
N LEU A 327 9.55 -5.93 8.84
CA LEU A 327 8.64 -5.17 7.99
C LEU A 327 7.21 -5.25 8.52
N ARG A 328 6.70 -6.48 8.76
CA ARG A 328 5.36 -6.70 9.32
C ARG A 328 5.17 -5.95 10.64
N ARG A 329 6.12 -6.07 11.58
CA ARG A 329 6.07 -5.33 12.85
C ARG A 329 6.11 -3.81 12.65
N GLY A 330 6.88 -3.33 11.68
CA GLY A 330 6.93 -1.91 11.34
C GLY A 330 5.62 -1.36 10.79
N MET A 331 4.81 -2.20 10.12
CA MET A 331 3.47 -1.81 9.65
C MET A 331 2.45 -1.77 10.80
N GLU A 332 2.64 -2.62 11.81
CA GLU A 332 1.76 -2.71 12.99
C GLU A 332 2.04 -1.60 14.03
N GLN A 333 3.18 -0.90 13.93
CA GLN A 333 3.55 0.15 14.88
C GLN A 333 2.67 1.40 14.71
N GLU A 334 1.85 1.70 15.72
CA GLU A 334 1.21 3.00 15.87
C GLU A 334 2.26 4.08 16.08
N HIS A 335 2.19 5.16 15.29
CA HIS A 335 2.99 6.34 15.57
C HIS A 335 2.50 6.98 16.87
N SER A 336 3.41 7.43 17.73
CA SER A 336 3.11 7.98 19.06
C SER A 336 2.34 9.32 19.07
N GLY A 337 1.86 9.78 17.91
CA GLY A 337 0.94 10.90 17.76
C GLY A 337 -0.47 10.40 17.41
N ARG A 338 -1.51 11.10 17.87
CA ARG A 338 -2.92 10.74 17.65
C ARG A 338 -3.23 10.49 16.16
N GLY A 339 -3.26 9.22 15.74
CA GLY A 339 -3.70 8.79 14.41
C GLY A 339 -2.93 7.57 13.90
N THR A 340 -3.62 6.68 13.17
CA THR A 340 -2.99 5.63 12.38
C THR A 340 -2.11 6.30 11.32
N ARG A 341 -0.85 5.88 11.24
CA ARG A 341 0.08 6.34 10.21
C ARG A 341 -0.46 5.90 8.84
N GLU A 342 -0.58 6.84 7.91
CA GLU A 342 -0.91 6.50 6.53
C GLU A 342 0.30 5.84 5.88
N ILE A 343 0.14 4.54 5.60
CA ILE A 343 1.13 3.68 4.95
C ILE A 343 0.42 3.01 3.78
N SER A 344 1.10 3.01 2.64
CA SER A 344 0.69 2.32 1.42
C SER A 344 1.85 1.50 0.90
N ALA A 345 1.58 0.38 0.25
CA ALA A 345 2.63 -0.46 -0.32
C ALA A 345 2.22 -1.10 -1.63
N GLU A 346 3.22 -1.52 -2.38
CA GLU A 346 3.10 -2.33 -3.60
C GLU A 346 4.21 -3.38 -3.64
N VAL A 347 3.91 -4.55 -4.20
CA VAL A 347 4.84 -5.69 -4.28
C VAL A 347 4.85 -6.24 -5.70
N LEU A 348 6.02 -6.23 -6.34
CA LEU A 348 6.22 -6.84 -7.64
C LEU A 348 6.95 -8.17 -7.48
N HIS A 349 6.28 -9.25 -7.86
CA HIS A 349 6.89 -10.58 -7.98
C HIS A 349 7.60 -10.72 -9.32
N ILE A 350 8.84 -11.21 -9.28
CA ILE A 350 9.68 -11.46 -10.46
C ILE A 350 10.15 -12.91 -10.40
N THR A 351 10.23 -13.58 -11.53
CA THR A 351 10.83 -14.91 -11.66
C THR A 351 12.05 -14.83 -12.56
N VAL A 352 13.23 -15.02 -11.97
CA VAL A 352 14.48 -15.08 -12.71
C VAL A 352 14.70 -16.50 -13.24
N VAL A 353 15.04 -16.61 -14.52
CA VAL A 353 15.24 -17.89 -15.21
C VAL A 353 16.57 -17.95 -15.97
N PRO A 354 17.11 -19.16 -16.21
CA PRO A 354 18.37 -19.32 -16.94
C PRO A 354 18.36 -18.85 -18.38
#